data_AF-A0A8C9G5Q9-F1
#
_entry.id   AF-A0A8C9G5Q9-F1
#
_cell.length_a   1.000
_cell.length_b   1.000
_cell.length_c   1.000
_cell.angle_alpha   90.00
_cell.angle_beta   90.00
_cell.angle_gamma   90.00
#
_symmetry.space_group_name_H-M   'P 1'
#
loop_
_entity.id
_entity.type
_entity.pdbx_description
1 polymer ?
#
loop_
_entity_poly.entity_id
_entity_poly.type
_entity_poly.pdbx_seq_one_letter_code
_entity_poly.pdbx_strand_id
1 'polypeptide(L)'
;MKTMFFGCCLRRSLLAAVIYSSVFHIHELQSAPFSVQGPPDPVAVAVGQDVVLPCRLSPEQSAQDVEVTWFRDQFTPFVHRYRDGQEHYGDQELRYQGRTEMLKDGLANGSVNLRIFRVQLSDRGRYTCFVRGDLGYDEAVVELKVTASGSAPLIALQRYQDGGIRVACRSAGWFPQPQLLWRDPQGQWLPSLSENVTQDGGGLYTAESVLVLASGVSQELACVVRAALHNQEKESAFSIADPFFQNARPWKIALSVVLVAVVALSIVAVYLLKKKGPTHSMGAFGFSLIRVCFLMFFQVWRRYAVPIEDVEVVLDPDTAHCDLILADNDKSVTRTDRRQDVPSRPERFDPWRCVLGCKGFAAGRHCWEVEVVHDGGGWTVGVSREDVKRKGEIEFGPEEGIWAVGQWAGQFQALTSPQRTLLPDIHTPTRVRVALDYEVGRVAFFSVDEEIPIFKFPLVSFQGIKVHPWLWLGPGTQLRMWP
;
A
#
# COMPACT_ATOMS: atom_id res chain seq x y z
N MET A 1 107.45 34.50 -18.12
CA MET A 1 107.37 35.62 -19.09
C MET A 1 107.37 34.95 -20.48
N LYS A 2 106.33 34.87 -21.33
CA LYS A 2 104.98 35.45 -21.48
C LYS A 2 104.09 34.45 -22.30
N THR A 3 102.77 34.60 -22.19
CA THR A 3 101.63 33.87 -22.81
C THR A 3 101.17 34.42 -24.18
N MET A 4 100.54 33.56 -25.02
CA MET A 4 99.31 33.71 -25.89
C MET A 4 99.39 32.91 -27.22
N PHE A 5 98.62 31.81 -27.44
CA PHE A 5 97.22 31.63 -27.96
C PHE A 5 97.02 32.00 -29.47
N PHE A 6 96.88 31.07 -30.43
CA PHE A 6 95.76 30.15 -30.85
C PHE A 6 94.72 30.79 -31.82
N GLY A 7 94.39 30.08 -32.91
CA GLY A 7 93.13 30.31 -33.65
C GLY A 7 93.11 29.89 -35.12
N CYS A 8 92.79 28.61 -35.38
CA CYS A 8 92.73 27.96 -36.68
C CYS A 8 91.32 28.01 -37.33
N CYS A 9 91.29 27.84 -38.65
CA CYS A 9 90.13 27.71 -39.54
C CYS A 9 89.15 26.59 -39.15
N LEU A 10 87.84 26.82 -39.38
CA LEU A 10 86.95 25.99 -40.23
C LEU A 10 85.51 26.51 -40.09
N ARG A 11 85.01 27.17 -41.14
CA ARG A 11 83.67 27.79 -41.17
C ARG A 11 82.91 27.22 -42.37
N ARG A 12 82.23 26.09 -42.19
CA ARG A 12 81.07 25.66 -43.00
C ARG A 12 80.37 24.47 -42.32
N SER A 13 79.06 24.59 -42.15
CA SER A 13 78.10 23.57 -41.68
C SER A 13 77.72 23.50 -40.19
N LEU A 14 77.66 24.65 -39.50
CA LEU A 14 76.90 24.75 -38.24
C LEU A 14 75.37 24.74 -38.48
N LEU A 15 74.89 25.28 -39.59
CA LEU A 15 73.46 25.33 -39.90
C LEU A 15 72.85 23.95 -40.16
N ALA A 16 73.57 23.04 -40.83
CA ALA A 16 73.07 21.68 -41.06
C ALA A 16 73.06 20.85 -39.76
N ALA A 17 74.02 21.05 -38.86
CA ALA A 17 74.06 20.37 -37.56
C ALA A 17 72.98 20.90 -36.60
N VAL A 18 72.68 22.20 -36.64
CA VAL A 18 71.60 22.81 -35.85
C VAL A 18 70.23 22.40 -36.40
N ILE A 19 70.04 22.29 -37.72
CA ILE A 19 68.80 21.74 -38.30
C ILE A 19 68.67 20.25 -37.95
N TYR A 20 69.76 19.47 -38.00
CA TYR A 20 69.72 18.05 -37.61
C TYR A 20 69.43 17.88 -36.11
N SER A 21 69.97 18.72 -35.22
CA SER A 21 69.69 18.63 -33.77
C SER A 21 68.33 19.22 -33.38
N SER A 22 67.79 20.17 -34.14
CA SER A 22 66.45 20.72 -33.92
C SER A 22 65.32 19.87 -34.52
N VAL A 23 65.62 19.02 -35.51
CA VAL A 23 64.70 18.01 -36.06
C VAL A 23 64.75 16.68 -35.27
N PHE A 24 65.86 16.37 -34.60
CA PHE A 24 66.00 15.17 -33.75
C PHE A 24 65.89 15.41 -32.24
N HIS A 25 65.54 16.61 -31.79
CA HIS A 25 64.91 16.81 -30.47
C HIS A 25 63.41 16.51 -30.58
N ILE A 26 63.08 15.29 -31.00
CA ILE A 26 61.88 14.66 -30.48
C ILE A 26 62.20 14.49 -29.00
N HIS A 27 61.61 15.32 -28.15
CA HIS A 27 61.42 14.93 -26.77
C HIS A 27 60.74 13.55 -26.84
N GLU A 28 61.48 12.48 -26.59
CA GLU A 28 60.87 11.33 -25.94
C GLU A 28 60.20 11.93 -24.70
N LEU A 29 58.87 12.10 -24.75
CA LEU A 29 58.10 12.28 -23.54
C LEU A 29 58.31 10.99 -22.76
N GLN A 30 59.30 10.97 -21.88
CA GLN A 30 59.43 9.91 -20.89
C GLN A 30 58.21 10.02 -19.98
N SER A 31 57.27 9.11 -20.18
CA SER A 31 56.04 8.95 -19.41
C SER A 31 56.41 8.82 -17.94
N ALA A 32 55.96 9.72 -17.06
CA ALA A 32 56.31 9.65 -15.64
C ALA A 32 55.59 8.47 -14.95
N PRO A 33 56.21 7.81 -13.95
CA PRO A 33 55.55 6.76 -13.20
C PRO A 33 54.32 7.32 -12.45
N PHE A 34 53.22 6.56 -12.48
CA PHE A 34 51.94 6.94 -11.87
C PHE A 34 51.37 5.82 -11.01
N SER A 35 50.44 6.19 -10.13
CA SER A 35 49.50 5.27 -9.49
C SER A 35 48.05 5.60 -9.84
N VAL A 36 47.16 4.63 -9.69
CA VAL A 36 45.74 4.76 -9.98
C VAL A 36 44.97 4.81 -8.65
N GLN A 37 44.04 5.76 -8.54
CA GLN A 37 43.21 5.94 -7.35
C GLN A 37 41.72 5.88 -7.70
N GLY A 38 41.00 5.05 -6.93
CA GLY A 38 39.54 5.01 -6.91
C GLY A 38 38.97 5.93 -5.82
N PRO A 39 37.64 6.02 -5.70
CA PRO A 39 37.00 6.76 -4.62
C PRO A 39 37.20 6.05 -3.28
N PRO A 40 37.24 6.79 -2.15
CA PRO A 40 37.35 6.20 -0.82
C PRO A 40 36.07 5.48 -0.38
N ASP A 41 34.91 5.99 -0.81
CA ASP A 41 33.59 5.46 -0.47
C ASP A 41 32.93 4.77 -1.68
N PRO A 42 32.09 3.75 -1.46
CA PRO A 42 31.32 3.11 -2.53
C PRO A 42 30.39 4.10 -3.24
N VAL A 43 30.27 3.96 -4.55
CA VAL A 43 29.36 4.78 -5.37
C VAL A 43 27.98 4.16 -5.30
N ALA A 44 26.98 4.93 -4.86
CA ALA A 44 25.59 4.48 -4.75
C ALA A 44 24.72 5.06 -5.88
N VAL A 45 23.88 4.24 -6.50
CA VAL A 45 22.96 4.68 -7.57
C VAL A 45 21.68 3.86 -7.58
N ALA A 46 20.55 4.47 -7.96
CA ALA A 46 19.29 3.76 -8.15
C ALA A 46 19.22 3.05 -9.51
N VAL A 47 18.53 1.90 -9.56
CA VAL A 47 18.24 1.19 -10.81
C VAL A 47 17.58 2.13 -11.84
N GLY A 48 18.03 2.03 -13.09
CA GLY A 48 17.53 2.83 -14.22
C GLY A 48 18.22 4.19 -14.39
N GLN A 49 18.96 4.68 -13.40
CA GLN A 49 19.77 5.90 -13.53
C GLN A 49 21.14 5.62 -14.15
N ASP A 50 21.81 6.67 -14.61
CA ASP A 50 23.20 6.59 -15.06
C ASP A 50 24.15 6.81 -13.89
N VAL A 51 25.31 6.16 -13.90
CA VAL A 51 26.35 6.33 -12.87
C VAL A 51 27.71 6.61 -13.51
N VAL A 52 28.54 7.36 -12.80
CA VAL A 52 29.95 7.56 -13.15
C VAL A 52 30.81 6.90 -12.08
N LEU A 53 31.66 5.97 -12.48
CA LEU A 53 32.67 5.34 -11.64
C LEU A 53 33.96 6.17 -11.75
N PRO A 54 34.37 6.87 -10.68
CA PRO A 54 35.52 7.74 -10.74
C PRO A 54 36.83 6.94 -10.64
N CYS A 55 37.82 7.31 -11.44
CA CYS A 55 39.17 6.77 -11.38
C CYS A 55 40.15 7.83 -11.90
N ARG A 56 41.28 8.00 -11.22
CA ARG A 56 42.24 9.07 -11.51
C ARG A 56 43.68 8.63 -11.36
N LEU A 57 44.56 9.26 -12.12
CA LEU A 57 46.01 9.13 -11.98
C LEU A 57 46.53 10.01 -10.83
N SER A 58 47.56 9.52 -10.15
CA SER A 58 48.30 10.23 -9.12
C SER A 58 49.81 10.02 -9.34
N PRO A 59 50.62 11.08 -9.48
CA PRO A 59 50.22 12.49 -9.54
C PRO A 59 49.34 12.84 -10.76
N GLU A 60 48.71 14.01 -10.76
CA GLU A 60 47.90 14.47 -11.89
C GLU A 60 48.76 14.65 -13.14
N GLN A 61 48.44 13.90 -14.19
CA GLN A 61 49.12 13.93 -15.48
C GLN A 61 48.16 13.50 -16.59
N SER A 62 48.48 13.83 -17.85
CA SER A 62 47.63 13.50 -18.99
C SER A 62 47.43 11.98 -19.13
N ALA A 63 46.18 11.57 -19.35
CA ALA A 63 45.76 10.20 -19.64
C ALA A 63 45.31 10.04 -21.11
N GLN A 64 45.74 10.92 -22.02
CA GLN A 64 45.35 10.83 -23.44
C GLN A 64 46.04 9.66 -24.17
N ASP A 65 47.29 9.38 -23.80
CA ASP A 65 48.15 8.38 -24.47
C ASP A 65 48.23 7.04 -23.69
N VAL A 66 47.31 6.80 -22.74
CA VAL A 66 47.29 5.56 -21.94
C VAL A 66 46.18 4.60 -22.38
N GLU A 67 46.40 3.30 -22.18
CA GLU A 67 45.36 2.27 -22.31
C GLU A 67 44.58 2.17 -21.00
N VAL A 68 43.26 2.33 -21.06
CA VAL A 68 42.37 2.18 -19.91
C VAL A 68 41.45 0.98 -20.14
N THR A 69 41.45 0.03 -19.21
CA THR A 69 40.51 -1.09 -19.22
C THR A 69 39.75 -1.14 -17.90
N TRP A 70 38.43 -1.07 -17.99
CA TRP A 70 37.54 -1.35 -16.89
C TRP A 70 37.06 -2.79 -16.97
N PHE A 71 37.18 -3.54 -15.89
CA PHE A 71 36.73 -4.93 -15.83
C PHE A 71 36.16 -5.30 -14.46
N ARG A 72 35.57 -6.49 -14.34
CA ARG A 72 35.02 -7.02 -13.07
C ARG A 72 35.91 -8.13 -12.51
N ASP A 73 35.42 -9.38 -12.53
CA ASP A 73 36.14 -10.51 -11.95
C ASP A 73 37.24 -11.06 -12.88
N GLN A 74 37.12 -10.85 -14.19
CA GLN A 74 38.07 -11.27 -15.21
C GLN A 74 38.47 -10.08 -16.08
N PHE A 75 39.73 -10.04 -16.53
CA PHE A 75 40.23 -8.98 -17.41
C PHE A 75 39.57 -8.96 -18.80
N THR A 76 39.13 -10.13 -19.28
CA THR A 76 38.34 -10.34 -20.49
C THR A 76 37.26 -11.38 -20.20
N PRO A 77 35.99 -11.15 -20.59
CA PRO A 77 35.50 -9.97 -21.28
C PRO A 77 35.50 -8.72 -20.36
N PHE A 78 35.82 -7.56 -20.93
CA PHE A 78 35.94 -6.32 -20.17
C PHE A 78 34.62 -5.52 -20.15
N VAL A 79 34.46 -4.61 -19.19
CA VAL A 79 33.32 -3.70 -19.09
C VAL A 79 33.44 -2.58 -20.12
N HIS A 80 34.63 -2.00 -20.27
CA HIS A 80 34.93 -0.98 -21.27
C HIS A 80 36.44 -0.91 -21.51
N ARG A 81 36.88 -0.61 -22.74
CA ARG A 81 38.29 -0.43 -23.07
C ARG A 81 38.49 0.77 -23.98
N TYR A 82 39.47 1.59 -23.64
CA TYR A 82 39.92 2.71 -24.42
C TYR A 82 41.42 2.57 -24.70
N ARG A 83 41.80 2.62 -25.98
CA ARG A 83 43.18 2.48 -26.44
C ARG A 83 43.37 3.21 -27.76
N ASP A 84 44.52 3.84 -27.93
CA ASP A 84 44.91 4.54 -29.16
C ASP A 84 43.92 5.64 -29.57
N GLY A 85 43.37 6.37 -28.58
CA GLY A 85 42.40 7.44 -28.82
C GLY A 85 40.98 6.97 -29.17
N GLN A 86 40.71 5.66 -29.14
CA GLN A 86 39.44 5.07 -29.57
C GLN A 86 38.86 4.10 -28.54
N GLU A 87 37.53 3.97 -28.54
CA GLU A 87 36.82 2.96 -27.75
C GLU A 87 36.80 1.62 -28.50
N HIS A 88 37.11 0.53 -27.79
CA HIS A 88 37.17 -0.82 -28.34
C HIS A 88 36.04 -1.68 -27.79
N TYR A 89 35.22 -2.27 -28.66
CA TYR A 89 34.04 -3.05 -28.28
C TYR A 89 34.16 -4.56 -28.51
N GLY A 90 35.27 -5.05 -29.10
CA GLY A 90 35.42 -6.44 -29.57
C GLY A 90 35.18 -7.52 -28.50
N ASP A 91 35.90 -7.45 -27.37
CA ASP A 91 35.75 -8.40 -26.25
C ASP A 91 34.95 -7.80 -25.08
N GLN A 92 34.06 -6.85 -25.38
CA GLN A 92 33.22 -6.23 -24.35
C GLN A 92 32.16 -7.22 -23.89
N GLU A 93 32.00 -7.35 -22.57
CA GLU A 93 31.00 -8.24 -21.98
C GLU A 93 29.58 -7.82 -22.42
N LEU A 94 28.80 -8.80 -22.87
CA LEU A 94 27.52 -8.59 -23.55
C LEU A 94 26.56 -7.65 -22.81
N ARG A 95 26.50 -7.71 -21.47
CA ARG A 95 25.61 -6.89 -20.64
C ARG A 95 25.95 -5.39 -20.60
N TYR A 96 27.17 -5.02 -21.01
CA TYR A 96 27.66 -3.63 -21.00
C TYR A 96 27.72 -3.01 -22.41
N GLN A 97 27.53 -3.81 -23.46
CA GLN A 97 27.53 -3.31 -24.85
C GLN A 97 26.45 -2.24 -25.05
N GLY A 98 26.86 -1.08 -25.59
CA GLY A 98 25.98 0.08 -25.78
C GLY A 98 25.48 0.73 -24.49
N ARG A 99 26.06 0.39 -23.33
CA ARG A 99 25.71 0.94 -22.02
C ARG A 99 26.89 1.58 -21.30
N THR A 100 28.07 1.66 -21.91
CA THR A 100 29.24 2.27 -21.26
C THR A 100 29.96 3.26 -22.18
N GLU A 101 30.51 4.30 -21.58
CA GLU A 101 31.26 5.37 -22.25
C GLU A 101 32.38 5.86 -21.32
N MET A 102 33.56 6.12 -21.88
CA MET A 102 34.63 6.78 -21.13
C MET A 102 34.52 8.30 -21.25
N LEU A 103 34.53 9.00 -20.12
CA LEU A 103 34.41 10.47 -20.12
C LEU A 103 35.70 11.13 -20.59
N LYS A 104 35.64 11.86 -21.72
CA LYS A 104 36.82 12.43 -22.38
C LYS A 104 37.28 13.77 -21.82
N ASP A 105 36.36 14.55 -21.23
CA ASP A 105 36.64 15.91 -20.74
C ASP A 105 37.70 15.96 -19.63
N GLY A 106 37.88 14.86 -18.89
CA GLY A 106 38.82 14.76 -17.77
C GLY A 106 40.19 14.17 -18.11
N LEU A 107 40.40 13.70 -19.34
CA LEU A 107 41.62 12.95 -19.72
C LEU A 107 42.89 13.79 -19.61
N ALA A 108 42.82 15.08 -19.95
CA ALA A 108 43.97 15.99 -19.86
C ALA A 108 44.50 16.14 -18.42
N ASN A 109 43.63 15.92 -17.42
CA ASN A 109 43.96 16.03 -15.99
C ASN A 109 44.14 14.66 -15.32
N GLY A 110 44.20 13.58 -16.10
CA GLY A 110 44.40 12.22 -15.59
C GLY A 110 43.15 11.54 -15.05
N SER A 111 41.95 12.03 -15.37
CA SER A 111 40.70 11.38 -14.99
C SER A 111 40.27 10.40 -16.08
N VAL A 112 40.03 9.16 -15.68
CA VAL A 112 39.67 8.02 -16.54
C VAL A 112 38.34 7.40 -16.10
N ASN A 113 37.36 8.27 -15.91
CA ASN A 113 36.05 7.92 -15.35
C ASN A 113 35.21 7.13 -16.36
N LEU A 114 34.54 6.09 -15.89
CA LEU A 114 33.61 5.28 -16.68
C LEU A 114 32.17 5.69 -16.39
N ARG A 115 31.39 5.97 -17.43
CA ARG A 115 29.93 6.12 -17.33
C ARG A 115 29.26 4.79 -17.66
N ILE A 116 28.28 4.38 -16.85
CA ILE A 116 27.39 3.26 -17.13
C ILE A 116 25.96 3.80 -17.24
N PHE A 117 25.31 3.56 -18.38
CA PHE A 117 23.96 3.98 -18.68
C PHE A 117 22.92 2.98 -18.18
N ARG A 118 21.81 3.49 -17.64
CA ARG A 118 20.63 2.72 -17.21
C ARG A 118 21.03 1.52 -16.33
N VAL A 119 21.60 1.80 -15.16
CA VAL A 119 22.14 0.80 -14.23
C VAL A 119 21.09 -0.27 -13.89
N GLN A 120 21.51 -1.54 -13.92
CA GLN A 120 20.71 -2.70 -13.56
C GLN A 120 21.18 -3.26 -12.21
N LEU A 121 20.32 -4.04 -11.55
CA LEU A 121 20.68 -4.64 -10.26
C LEU A 121 21.90 -5.59 -10.36
N SER A 122 22.08 -6.24 -11.51
CA SER A 122 23.23 -7.10 -11.82
C SER A 122 24.56 -6.36 -11.94
N ASP A 123 24.53 -5.05 -12.12
CA ASP A 123 25.74 -4.22 -12.25
C ASP A 123 26.39 -3.99 -10.89
N ARG A 124 25.73 -4.32 -9.78
CA ARG A 124 26.29 -4.21 -8.42
C ARG A 124 27.59 -4.99 -8.29
N GLY A 125 28.51 -4.46 -7.47
CA GLY A 125 29.74 -5.14 -7.10
C GLY A 125 30.99 -4.32 -7.41
N ARG A 126 32.11 -5.03 -7.49
CA ARG A 126 33.44 -4.42 -7.65
C ARG A 126 33.79 -4.28 -9.13
N TYR A 127 34.39 -3.14 -9.46
CA TYR A 127 34.97 -2.83 -10.75
C TYR A 127 36.44 -2.48 -10.54
N THR A 128 37.30 -2.91 -11.46
CA THR A 128 38.71 -2.58 -11.45
C THR A 128 38.99 -1.65 -12.62
N CYS A 129 39.58 -0.50 -12.32
CA CYS A 129 40.13 0.45 -13.26
C CYS A 129 41.61 0.13 -13.45
N PHE A 130 41.97 -0.43 -14.59
CA PHE A 130 43.35 -0.76 -14.93
C PHE A 130 43.86 0.22 -15.97
N VAL A 131 45.01 0.84 -15.69
CA VAL A 131 45.65 1.80 -16.59
C VAL A 131 47.05 1.31 -16.94
N ARG A 132 47.34 1.21 -18.23
CA ARG A 132 48.67 0.87 -18.75
C ARG A 132 49.22 2.05 -19.54
N GLY A 133 50.38 2.53 -19.11
CA GLY A 133 51.23 3.45 -19.88
C GLY A 133 52.47 2.74 -20.42
N ASP A 134 53.44 3.50 -20.91
CA ASP A 134 54.64 2.94 -21.55
C ASP A 134 55.60 2.26 -20.57
N LEU A 135 55.70 2.80 -19.34
CA LEU A 135 56.65 2.32 -18.32
C LEU A 135 56.06 1.27 -17.38
N GLY A 136 54.76 0.97 -17.46
CA GLY A 136 54.12 0.03 -16.54
C GLY A 136 52.60 0.14 -16.49
N TYR A 137 52.02 -0.49 -15.48
CA TYR A 137 50.59 -0.47 -15.22
C TYR A 137 50.31 -0.32 -13.72
N ASP A 138 49.14 0.21 -13.39
CA ASP A 138 48.60 0.18 -12.03
C ASP A 138 47.06 0.08 -12.09
N GLU A 139 46.44 -0.25 -10.96
CA GLU A 139 44.99 -0.45 -10.89
C GLU A 139 44.35 0.03 -9.58
N ALA A 140 43.08 0.39 -9.65
CA ALA A 140 42.27 0.71 -8.48
C ALA A 140 40.89 0.05 -8.54
N VAL A 141 40.33 -0.24 -7.37
CA VAL A 141 39.01 -0.84 -7.23
C VAL A 141 37.96 0.21 -6.90
N VAL A 142 36.82 0.15 -7.58
CA VAL A 142 35.63 0.95 -7.32
C VAL A 142 34.47 0.02 -6.99
N GLU A 143 33.81 0.22 -5.84
CA GLU A 143 32.63 -0.53 -5.44
C GLU A 143 31.35 0.21 -5.84
N LEU A 144 30.49 -0.44 -6.63
CA LEU A 144 29.18 0.07 -7.03
C LEU A 144 28.07 -0.58 -6.19
N LYS A 145 27.35 0.23 -5.42
CA LYS A 145 26.14 -0.14 -4.69
C LYS A 145 24.91 0.30 -5.48
N VAL A 146 24.06 -0.66 -5.81
CA VAL A 146 22.81 -0.40 -6.55
C VAL A 146 21.64 -0.46 -5.58
N THR A 147 20.70 0.48 -5.67
CA THR A 147 19.46 0.50 -4.89
C THR A 147 18.23 0.43 -5.79
N ALA A 148 17.14 -0.13 -5.28
CA ALA A 148 15.83 -0.13 -5.94
C ALA A 148 14.77 0.37 -4.97
N SER A 149 14.00 1.38 -5.41
CA SER A 149 12.89 1.95 -4.66
C SER A 149 11.61 1.22 -5.04
N GLY A 150 11.00 0.53 -4.07
CA GLY A 150 9.83 -0.28 -4.30
C GLY A 150 8.51 0.50 -4.34
N SER A 151 7.39 -0.21 -4.31
CA SER A 151 6.04 0.35 -4.31
C SER A 151 5.69 1.03 -2.97
N ALA A 152 4.66 1.87 -2.97
CA ALA A 152 4.03 2.27 -1.71
C ALA A 152 3.49 1.02 -0.97
N PRO A 153 3.47 1.02 0.37
CA PRO A 153 2.91 -0.08 1.15
C PRO A 153 1.39 -0.21 0.92
N LEU A 154 0.93 -1.43 0.66
CA LEU A 154 -0.48 -1.75 0.52
C LEU A 154 -1.00 -2.35 1.83
N ILE A 155 -2.11 -1.81 2.33
CA ILE A 155 -2.75 -2.26 3.57
C ILE A 155 -3.91 -3.21 3.23
N ALA A 156 -3.89 -4.40 3.81
CA ALA A 156 -4.94 -5.40 3.68
C ALA A 156 -5.49 -5.79 5.06
N LEU A 157 -6.81 -5.73 5.21
CA LEU A 157 -7.50 -6.25 6.38
C LEU A 157 -7.65 -7.77 6.24
N GLN A 158 -7.29 -8.50 7.29
CA GLN A 158 -7.40 -9.95 7.37
C GLN A 158 -8.38 -10.34 8.49
N ARG A 159 -8.30 -11.60 8.93
CA ARG A 159 -9.21 -12.24 9.88
C ARG A 159 -9.12 -11.65 11.29
N TYR A 160 -10.18 -11.84 12.09
CA TYR A 160 -10.11 -11.58 13.52
C TYR A 160 -9.22 -12.62 14.22
N GLN A 161 -8.38 -12.14 15.13
CA GLN A 161 -7.50 -12.99 15.93
C GLN A 161 -7.26 -12.32 17.29
N ASP A 162 -7.32 -13.10 18.38
CA ASP A 162 -6.98 -12.66 19.74
C ASP A 162 -7.72 -11.41 20.25
N GLY A 163 -8.98 -11.22 19.85
CA GLY A 163 -9.79 -10.05 20.24
C GLY A 163 -9.47 -8.76 19.47
N GLY A 164 -8.67 -8.85 18.41
CA GLY A 164 -8.34 -7.79 17.49
C GLY A 164 -8.55 -8.17 16.01
N ILE A 165 -8.29 -7.22 15.11
CA ILE A 165 -8.28 -7.45 13.65
C ILE A 165 -6.83 -7.55 13.18
N ARG A 166 -6.53 -8.58 12.39
CA ARG A 166 -5.22 -8.77 11.78
C ARG A 166 -5.11 -7.85 10.56
N VAL A 167 -4.07 -7.02 10.51
CA VAL A 167 -3.79 -6.09 9.42
C VAL A 167 -2.43 -6.43 8.84
N ALA A 168 -2.38 -6.65 7.54
CA ALA A 168 -1.14 -6.87 6.81
C ALA A 168 -0.75 -5.63 6.01
N CYS A 169 0.53 -5.33 6.00
CA CYS A 169 1.14 -4.30 5.18
C CYS A 169 2.17 -4.94 4.28
N ARG A 170 2.03 -4.77 2.96
CA ARG A 170 2.88 -5.41 1.95
C ARG A 170 3.48 -4.39 1.00
N SER A 171 4.76 -4.54 0.67
CA SER A 171 5.45 -3.68 -0.30
C SER A 171 6.50 -4.47 -1.10
N ALA A 172 6.64 -4.17 -2.39
CA ALA A 172 7.45 -4.96 -3.33
C ALA A 172 8.44 -4.10 -4.13
N GLY A 173 9.50 -4.71 -4.65
CA GLY A 173 10.44 -4.08 -5.57
C GLY A 173 11.61 -3.34 -4.91
N TRP A 174 12.01 -3.75 -3.70
CA TRP A 174 13.05 -3.06 -2.93
C TRP A 174 14.42 -3.73 -3.05
N PHE A 175 15.48 -2.91 -3.07
CA PHE A 175 16.84 -3.40 -2.85
C PHE A 175 17.72 -2.31 -2.21
N PRO A 176 18.50 -2.61 -1.16
CA PRO A 176 18.57 -3.89 -0.43
C PRO A 176 17.27 -4.19 0.34
N GLN A 177 17.26 -5.26 1.13
CA GLN A 177 16.09 -5.66 1.94
C GLN A 177 15.54 -4.46 2.76
N PRO A 178 14.25 -4.14 2.63
CA PRO A 178 13.62 -3.03 3.36
C PRO A 178 13.18 -3.46 4.76
N GLN A 179 12.85 -2.47 5.61
CA GLN A 179 12.19 -2.67 6.90
C GLN A 179 10.76 -2.13 6.86
N LEU A 180 9.81 -2.92 7.37
CA LEU A 180 8.41 -2.52 7.52
C LEU A 180 8.13 -2.19 8.97
N LEU A 181 7.75 -0.95 9.23
CA LEU A 181 7.53 -0.42 10.56
C LEU A 181 6.10 0.13 10.67
N TRP A 182 5.50 -0.01 11.84
CA TRP A 182 4.17 0.52 12.12
C TRP A 182 4.29 1.76 13.00
N ARG A 183 3.63 2.85 12.64
CA ARG A 183 3.68 4.14 13.32
C ARG A 183 2.29 4.53 13.77
N ASP A 184 2.17 4.94 15.03
CA ASP A 184 0.92 5.48 15.58
C ASP A 184 0.78 7.01 15.36
N PRO A 185 -0.37 7.64 15.66
CA PRO A 185 -0.54 9.08 15.46
C PRO A 185 0.38 9.94 16.35
N GLN A 186 0.91 9.37 17.43
CA GLN A 186 1.84 10.03 18.33
C GLN A 186 3.30 9.90 17.85
N GLY A 187 3.53 9.18 16.74
CA GLY A 187 4.84 8.95 16.14
C GLY A 187 5.63 7.81 16.79
N GLN A 188 4.99 7.01 17.64
CA GLN A 188 5.61 5.87 18.29
C GLN A 188 5.55 4.62 17.40
N TRP A 189 6.61 3.81 17.47
CA TRP A 189 6.73 2.58 16.70
C TRP A 189 6.00 1.43 17.41
N LEU A 190 5.12 0.75 16.69
CA LEU A 190 4.39 -0.41 17.17
C LEU A 190 5.11 -1.71 16.77
N PRO A 191 5.16 -2.72 17.65
CA PRO A 191 5.76 -4.01 17.33
C PRO A 191 4.90 -4.76 16.32
N SER A 192 5.55 -5.34 15.31
CA SER A 192 4.92 -6.27 14.37
C SER A 192 4.73 -7.64 15.03
N LEU A 193 3.65 -8.34 14.67
CA LEU A 193 3.39 -9.72 15.08
C LEU A 193 4.28 -10.70 14.32
N SER A 194 4.44 -10.45 13.02
CA SER A 194 5.27 -11.27 12.14
C SER A 194 5.74 -10.45 10.95
N GLU A 195 6.94 -10.76 10.48
CA GLU A 195 7.50 -10.21 9.26
C GLU A 195 7.91 -11.35 8.33
N ASN A 196 7.50 -11.24 7.08
CA ASN A 196 7.88 -12.16 6.02
C ASN A 196 8.58 -11.37 4.92
N VAL A 197 9.74 -11.86 4.49
CA VAL A 197 10.51 -11.24 3.42
C VAL A 197 10.83 -12.31 2.40
N THR A 198 10.43 -12.05 1.17
CA THR A 198 10.68 -12.91 0.02
C THR A 198 11.50 -12.16 -1.02
N GLN A 199 12.26 -12.89 -1.83
CA GLN A 199 13.06 -12.33 -2.92
C GLN A 199 12.57 -12.91 -4.24
N ASP A 200 12.36 -12.07 -5.25
CA ASP A 200 11.98 -12.50 -6.58
C ASP A 200 13.18 -13.03 -7.39
N GLY A 201 12.91 -13.61 -8.56
CA GLY A 201 13.96 -14.10 -9.46
C GLY A 201 14.88 -12.99 -10.00
N GLY A 202 14.47 -11.73 -9.91
CA GLY A 202 15.26 -10.56 -10.28
C GLY A 202 16.16 -10.05 -9.14
N GLY A 203 16.07 -10.63 -7.94
CA GLY A 203 16.83 -10.24 -6.76
C GLY A 203 16.23 -9.08 -5.96
N LEU A 204 15.03 -8.61 -6.28
CA LEU A 204 14.30 -7.59 -5.54
C LEU A 204 13.50 -8.21 -4.39
N TYR A 205 13.38 -7.47 -3.29
CA TYR A 205 12.67 -7.91 -2.10
C TYR A 205 11.21 -7.46 -2.09
N THR A 206 10.36 -8.37 -1.63
CA THR A 206 8.98 -8.12 -1.21
C THR A 206 8.88 -8.41 0.27
N ALA A 207 8.46 -7.42 1.03
CA ALA A 207 8.29 -7.54 2.48
C ALA A 207 6.81 -7.43 2.84
N GLU A 208 6.41 -8.19 3.85
CA GLU A 208 5.09 -8.15 4.45
C GLU A 208 5.24 -8.14 5.98
N SER A 209 4.54 -7.22 6.65
CA SER A 209 4.49 -7.12 8.10
C SER A 209 3.05 -7.18 8.54
N VAL A 210 2.81 -7.80 9.70
CA VAL A 210 1.46 -8.01 10.22
C VAL A 210 1.35 -7.42 11.62
N LEU A 211 0.24 -6.75 11.89
CA LEU A 211 -0.13 -6.19 13.19
C LEU A 211 -1.52 -6.69 13.59
N VAL A 212 -1.77 -6.90 14.89
CA VAL A 212 -3.11 -7.15 15.42
C VAL A 212 -3.57 -5.92 16.17
N LEU A 213 -4.67 -5.32 15.71
CA LEU A 213 -5.24 -4.14 16.34
C LEU A 213 -6.35 -4.54 17.29
N ALA A 214 -6.16 -4.25 18.58
CA ALA A 214 -7.13 -4.51 19.63
C ALA A 214 -8.34 -3.57 19.54
N SER A 215 -9.49 -4.05 20.02
CA SER A 215 -10.74 -3.29 20.02
C SER A 215 -10.65 -1.97 20.79
N GLY A 216 -11.14 -0.87 20.20
CA GLY A 216 -11.22 0.46 20.85
C GLY A 216 -10.11 1.44 20.44
N VAL A 217 -9.24 1.08 19.51
CA VAL A 217 -8.20 1.95 18.96
C VAL A 217 -8.65 2.49 17.58
N SER A 218 -9.61 3.42 17.58
CA SER A 218 -9.94 4.20 16.38
C SER A 218 -8.93 5.34 16.20
N GLN A 219 -7.72 4.99 15.80
CA GLN A 219 -6.65 5.94 15.52
C GLN A 219 -6.08 5.72 14.12
N GLU A 220 -5.61 6.80 13.49
CA GLU A 220 -4.93 6.74 12.20
C GLU A 220 -3.53 6.18 12.39
N LEU A 221 -3.29 4.99 11.85
CA LEU A 221 -2.01 4.29 11.91
C LEU A 221 -1.36 4.36 10.54
N ALA A 222 -0.03 4.33 10.50
CA ALA A 222 0.72 4.29 9.26
C ALA A 222 1.62 3.06 9.22
N CYS A 223 1.66 2.40 8.07
CA CYS A 223 2.73 1.47 7.75
C CYS A 223 3.81 2.21 6.97
N VAL A 224 5.05 2.12 7.42
CA VAL A 224 6.22 2.82 6.87
C VAL A 224 7.23 1.80 6.38
N VAL A 225 7.58 1.87 5.11
CA VAL A 225 8.68 1.10 4.51
C VAL A 225 9.92 1.98 4.53
N ARG A 226 10.99 1.51 5.18
CA ARG A 226 12.27 2.23 5.25
C ARG A 226 13.36 1.47 4.49
N ALA A 227 14.04 2.18 3.58
CA ALA A 227 15.22 1.68 2.89
C ALA A 227 16.51 1.97 3.69
N ALA A 228 17.34 0.93 3.88
CA ALA A 228 18.54 1.01 4.73
C ALA A 228 19.64 1.97 4.23
N LEU A 229 19.75 2.20 2.92
CA LEU A 229 20.89 2.90 2.31
C LEU A 229 20.62 4.36 1.94
N HIS A 230 19.40 4.87 2.10
CA HIS A 230 19.07 6.20 1.58
C HIS A 230 18.04 7.02 2.39
N ASN A 231 17.66 6.58 3.61
CA ASN A 231 16.59 7.21 4.40
C ASN A 231 15.30 7.50 3.60
N GLN A 232 15.07 6.75 2.52
CA GLN A 232 13.83 6.84 1.77
C GLN A 232 12.76 6.08 2.53
N GLU A 233 11.71 6.81 2.88
CA GLU A 233 10.51 6.28 3.51
C GLU A 233 9.34 6.38 2.54
N LYS A 234 8.56 5.31 2.46
CA LYS A 234 7.24 5.34 1.82
C LYS A 234 6.23 4.85 2.85
N GLU A 235 5.14 5.57 3.02
CA GLU A 235 4.13 5.25 4.01
C GLU A 235 2.73 5.19 3.42
N SER A 236 1.84 4.51 4.13
CA SER A 236 0.41 4.51 3.86
C SER A 236 -0.35 4.49 5.17
N ALA A 237 -1.23 5.48 5.32
CA ALA A 237 -2.05 5.68 6.50
C ALA A 237 -3.40 4.97 6.33
N PHE A 238 -3.93 4.45 7.44
CA PHE A 238 -5.22 3.80 7.50
C PHE A 238 -5.85 4.01 8.88
N SER A 239 -7.17 3.96 8.95
CA SER A 239 -7.91 4.03 10.22
C SER A 239 -9.00 2.97 10.23
N ILE A 240 -9.05 2.18 11.31
CA ILE A 240 -10.11 1.21 11.54
C ILE A 240 -11.09 1.82 12.53
N ALA A 241 -12.28 2.17 12.06
CA ALA A 241 -13.31 2.71 12.93
C ALA A 241 -13.74 1.65 13.98
N ASP A 242 -13.91 2.06 15.24
CA ASP A 242 -14.29 1.20 16.38
C ASP A 242 -15.44 0.18 16.17
N PRO A 243 -16.42 0.35 15.26
CA PRO A 243 -17.47 -0.63 15.06
C PRO A 243 -17.03 -1.95 14.39
N PHE A 244 -15.80 -2.07 13.87
CA PHE A 244 -15.33 -3.35 13.31
C PHE A 244 -15.18 -4.44 14.38
N PHE A 245 -15.10 -4.11 15.66
CA PHE A 245 -14.94 -5.08 16.75
C PHE A 245 -16.28 -5.55 17.34
N GLN A 246 -17.14 -6.18 16.52
CA GLN A 246 -18.42 -6.68 17.00
C GLN A 246 -18.30 -8.01 17.74
N ASN A 247 -17.65 -8.00 18.92
CA ASN A 247 -17.77 -9.09 19.88
C ASN A 247 -17.62 -8.67 21.36
N ALA A 248 -17.84 -7.39 21.68
CA ALA A 248 -18.01 -6.99 23.07
C ALA A 248 -19.39 -7.45 23.56
N ARG A 249 -19.44 -8.63 24.21
CA ARG A 249 -20.65 -9.24 24.82
C ARG A 249 -21.48 -8.18 25.57
N PRO A 250 -22.59 -7.67 25.00
CA PRO A 250 -23.29 -6.47 25.49
C PRO A 250 -23.77 -6.60 26.93
N TRP A 251 -24.09 -7.84 27.34
CA TRP A 251 -24.58 -8.15 28.67
C TRP A 251 -23.56 -7.88 29.78
N LYS A 252 -22.25 -8.02 29.54
CA LYS A 252 -21.24 -7.77 30.57
C LYS A 252 -21.13 -6.28 30.92
N ILE A 253 -21.20 -5.42 29.90
CA ILE A 253 -21.15 -3.97 30.07
C ILE A 253 -22.46 -3.49 30.71
N ALA A 254 -23.61 -3.99 30.27
CA ALA A 254 -24.90 -3.70 30.88
C ALA A 254 -24.92 -4.08 32.38
N LEU A 255 -24.40 -5.25 32.73
CA LEU A 255 -24.28 -5.70 34.13
C LEU A 255 -23.39 -4.77 34.96
N SER A 256 -22.22 -4.37 34.43
CA SER A 256 -21.30 -3.46 35.13
C SER A 256 -21.94 -2.08 35.39
N VAL A 257 -22.65 -1.51 34.43
CA VAL A 257 -23.28 -0.20 34.61
C VAL A 257 -24.46 -0.26 35.58
N VAL A 258 -25.28 -1.32 35.51
CA VAL A 258 -26.37 -1.55 36.49
C VAL A 258 -25.80 -1.67 37.91
N LEU A 259 -24.69 -2.38 38.09
CA LEU A 259 -24.02 -2.52 39.38
C LEU A 259 -23.58 -1.16 39.94
N VAL A 260 -22.95 -0.33 39.10
CA VAL A 260 -22.49 1.03 39.51
C VAL A 260 -23.67 1.93 39.88
N ALA A 261 -24.77 1.88 39.13
CA ALA A 261 -25.98 2.65 39.42
C ALA A 261 -26.61 2.23 40.76
N VAL A 262 -26.69 0.93 41.06
CA VAL A 262 -27.20 0.42 42.33
C VAL A 262 -26.32 0.86 43.50
N VAL A 263 -25.00 0.83 43.34
CA VAL A 263 -24.06 1.31 44.37
C VAL A 263 -24.22 2.82 44.59
N ALA A 264 -24.31 3.62 43.54
CA ALA A 264 -24.54 5.06 43.68
C ALA A 264 -25.87 5.38 44.37
N LEU A 265 -26.95 4.70 43.98
CA LEU A 265 -28.28 4.89 44.57
C LEU A 265 -28.33 4.45 46.04
N SER A 266 -27.64 3.36 46.39
CA SER A 266 -27.55 2.91 47.79
C SER A 266 -26.74 3.86 48.66
N ILE A 267 -25.64 4.45 48.16
CA ILE A 267 -24.88 5.50 48.86
C ILE A 267 -25.75 6.74 49.08
N VAL A 268 -26.50 7.19 48.06
CA VAL A 268 -27.43 8.32 48.17
C VAL A 268 -28.55 8.01 49.18
N ALA A 269 -29.14 6.82 49.13
CA ALA A 269 -30.17 6.39 50.08
C ALA A 269 -29.64 6.38 51.53
N VAL A 270 -28.44 5.84 51.77
CA VAL A 270 -27.80 5.84 53.10
C VAL A 270 -27.50 7.26 53.57
N TYR A 271 -27.03 8.14 52.68
CA TYR A 271 -26.81 9.55 53.00
C TYR A 271 -28.12 10.26 53.38
N LEU A 272 -29.21 10.02 52.64
CA LEU A 272 -30.53 10.59 52.93
C LEU A 272 -31.15 10.05 54.23
N LEU A 273 -30.96 8.76 54.53
CA LEU A 273 -31.39 8.15 55.78
C LEU A 273 -30.59 8.68 56.99
N LYS A 274 -29.29 8.94 56.82
CA LYS A 274 -28.46 9.61 57.86
C LYS A 274 -28.81 11.08 58.03
N LYS A 275 -29.32 11.77 57.00
CA LYS A 275 -29.57 13.21 57.04
C LYS A 275 -30.99 13.59 57.46
N LYS A 276 -31.89 12.64 57.72
CA LYS A 276 -33.25 12.95 58.20
C LYS A 276 -33.31 13.04 59.74
N GLY A 277 -32.93 14.21 60.25
CA GLY A 277 -33.83 14.97 61.14
C GLY A 277 -34.93 15.63 60.28
N PRO A 278 -36.09 16.01 60.83
CA PRO A 278 -37.31 16.22 60.04
C PRO A 278 -37.24 17.49 59.17
N THR A 279 -37.58 17.31 57.89
CA THR A 279 -38.09 18.29 56.90
C THR A 279 -37.39 19.65 56.75
N HIS A 280 -36.74 19.87 55.59
CA HIS A 280 -37.06 21.03 54.72
C HIS A 280 -36.43 20.90 53.32
N SER A 281 -37.26 21.13 52.29
CA SER A 281 -36.95 21.62 50.93
C SER A 281 -35.60 21.23 50.31
N MET A 282 -35.57 20.15 49.52
CA MET A 282 -34.44 19.83 48.64
C MET A 282 -34.83 20.05 47.17
N GLY A 283 -34.95 21.33 46.80
CA GLY A 283 -35.28 21.78 45.45
C GLY A 283 -34.06 21.83 44.53
N ALA A 284 -34.28 21.43 43.28
CA ALA A 284 -33.49 21.73 42.09
C ALA A 284 -32.11 21.06 41.87
N PHE A 285 -31.19 21.04 42.84
CA PHE A 285 -29.79 20.64 42.53
C PHE A 285 -29.57 19.12 42.33
N GLY A 286 -30.22 18.27 43.13
CA GLY A 286 -30.13 16.81 42.98
C GLY A 286 -30.81 16.28 41.71
N PHE A 287 -31.90 16.92 41.27
CA PHE A 287 -32.62 16.56 40.04
C PHE A 287 -31.80 16.88 38.77
N SER A 288 -30.95 17.91 38.81
CA SER A 288 -30.12 18.32 37.67
C SER A 288 -29.00 17.30 37.40
N LEU A 289 -28.25 16.88 38.43
CA LEU A 289 -27.21 15.85 38.26
C LEU A 289 -27.79 14.49 37.85
N ILE A 290 -28.97 14.12 38.38
CA ILE A 290 -29.67 12.89 37.97
C ILE A 290 -30.10 12.98 36.50
N ARG A 291 -30.58 14.14 36.02
CA ARG A 291 -30.91 14.34 34.59
C ARG A 291 -29.67 14.29 33.70
N VAL A 292 -28.55 14.89 34.12
CA VAL A 292 -27.29 14.86 33.36
C VAL A 292 -26.72 13.45 33.30
N CYS A 293 -26.67 12.73 34.42
CA CYS A 293 -26.29 11.32 34.46
C CYS A 293 -27.26 10.43 33.66
N PHE A 294 -28.56 10.69 33.71
CA PHE A 294 -29.56 9.97 32.91
C PHE A 294 -29.40 10.22 31.42
N LEU A 295 -29.09 11.46 30.99
CA LEU A 295 -28.85 11.80 29.59
C LEU A 295 -27.53 11.21 29.08
N MET A 296 -26.45 11.27 29.87
CA MET A 296 -25.18 10.63 29.52
C MET A 296 -25.30 9.10 29.52
N PHE A 297 -26.00 8.53 30.50
CA PHE A 297 -26.35 7.11 30.51
C PHE A 297 -27.19 6.76 29.28
N PHE A 298 -28.23 7.51 28.95
CA PHE A 298 -29.06 7.28 27.77
C PHE A 298 -28.23 7.30 26.47
N GLN A 299 -27.29 8.23 26.33
CA GLN A 299 -26.39 8.29 25.17
C GLN A 299 -25.40 7.09 25.10
N VAL A 300 -24.81 6.70 26.23
CA VAL A 300 -23.89 5.56 26.31
C VAL A 300 -24.63 4.22 26.13
N TRP A 301 -25.81 4.08 26.74
CA TRP A 301 -26.70 2.92 26.61
C TRP A 301 -27.22 2.78 25.17
N ARG A 302 -27.59 3.88 24.49
CA ARG A 302 -27.98 3.85 23.07
C ARG A 302 -26.82 3.43 22.15
N ARG A 303 -25.57 3.78 22.48
CA ARG A 303 -24.38 3.45 21.67
C ARG A 303 -23.89 2.01 21.86
N TYR A 304 -24.06 1.43 23.05
CA TYR A 304 -23.48 0.11 23.39
C TYR A 304 -24.49 -0.98 23.78
N ALA A 305 -25.71 -0.65 24.24
CA ALA A 305 -26.65 -1.60 24.81
C ALA A 305 -27.82 -2.02 23.91
N VAL A 306 -27.99 -1.44 22.71
CA VAL A 306 -29.00 -1.92 21.74
C VAL A 306 -28.55 -3.29 21.22
N PRO A 307 -29.16 -4.42 21.60
CA PRO A 307 -28.72 -5.72 21.10
C PRO A 307 -28.70 -5.70 19.57
N ILE A 308 -27.70 -6.33 18.97
CA ILE A 308 -27.79 -6.60 17.54
C ILE A 308 -28.82 -7.71 17.42
N GLU A 309 -29.95 -7.41 16.81
CA GLU A 309 -30.98 -8.41 16.54
C GLU A 309 -30.57 -9.15 15.27
N ASP A 310 -30.29 -10.44 15.40
CA ASP A 310 -30.26 -11.36 14.27
C ASP A 310 -31.69 -11.49 13.74
N VAL A 311 -31.92 -11.00 12.53
CA VAL A 311 -33.26 -10.95 11.94
C VAL A 311 -33.40 -12.05 10.89
N GLU A 312 -34.38 -12.90 11.10
CA GLU A 312 -34.87 -13.82 10.08
C GLU A 312 -35.58 -13.02 8.99
N VAL A 313 -34.96 -12.92 7.81
CA VAL A 313 -35.52 -12.15 6.69
C VAL A 313 -36.35 -13.07 5.79
N VAL A 314 -37.59 -12.64 5.56
CA VAL A 314 -38.51 -13.21 4.58
C VAL A 314 -38.69 -12.19 3.45
N LEU A 315 -38.59 -12.64 2.20
CA LEU A 315 -38.70 -11.81 1.00
C LEU A 315 -40.16 -11.52 0.67
N ASP A 316 -40.43 -10.34 0.15
CA ASP A 316 -41.78 -9.86 -0.16
C ASP A 316 -42.17 -10.17 -1.62
N PRO A 317 -43.11 -11.11 -1.86
CA PRO A 317 -43.56 -11.47 -3.20
C PRO A 317 -44.22 -10.33 -3.97
N ASP A 318 -44.78 -9.33 -3.29
CA ASP A 318 -45.43 -8.18 -3.92
C ASP A 318 -44.40 -7.19 -4.48
N THR A 319 -43.16 -7.20 -3.96
CA THR A 319 -42.07 -6.37 -4.47
C THR A 319 -41.24 -7.05 -5.55
N ALA A 320 -41.16 -8.38 -5.54
CA ALA A 320 -40.28 -9.15 -6.41
C ALA A 320 -40.57 -8.93 -7.91
N HIS A 321 -39.53 -8.69 -8.71
CA HIS A 321 -39.69 -8.64 -10.17
C HIS A 321 -40.29 -9.94 -10.73
N CYS A 322 -41.07 -9.85 -11.81
CA CYS A 322 -41.74 -10.99 -12.45
C CYS A 322 -40.84 -12.13 -12.96
N ASP A 323 -39.52 -11.93 -13.00
CA ASP A 323 -38.54 -12.96 -13.41
C ASP A 323 -37.96 -13.71 -12.20
N LEU A 324 -38.33 -13.31 -10.97
CA LEU A 324 -37.82 -13.86 -9.72
C LEU A 324 -38.82 -14.83 -9.10
N ILE A 325 -38.40 -16.07 -8.89
CA ILE A 325 -39.18 -17.09 -8.19
C ILE A 325 -38.73 -17.11 -6.73
N LEU A 326 -39.68 -16.93 -5.82
CA LEU A 326 -39.46 -17.12 -4.38
C LEU A 326 -39.77 -18.56 -3.99
N ALA A 327 -38.94 -19.14 -3.12
CA ALA A 327 -39.03 -20.51 -2.64
C ALA A 327 -38.61 -20.59 -1.17
N ASP A 328 -38.69 -21.78 -0.57
CA ASP A 328 -38.30 -22.05 0.82
C ASP A 328 -38.99 -21.10 1.83
N ASN A 329 -40.32 -20.97 1.72
CA ASN A 329 -41.12 -20.00 2.50
C ASN A 329 -40.64 -18.56 2.32
N ASP A 330 -40.42 -18.17 1.06
CA ASP A 330 -39.93 -16.86 0.64
C ASP A 330 -38.57 -16.47 1.21
N LYS A 331 -37.73 -17.45 1.56
CA LYS A 331 -36.34 -17.23 2.00
C LYS A 331 -35.31 -17.46 0.91
N SER A 332 -35.65 -18.17 -0.17
CA SER A 332 -34.78 -18.32 -1.33
C SER A 332 -35.37 -17.60 -2.52
N VAL A 333 -34.51 -16.99 -3.33
CA VAL A 333 -34.88 -16.32 -4.56
C VAL A 333 -33.97 -16.76 -5.69
N THR A 334 -34.59 -17.15 -6.80
CA THR A 334 -33.89 -17.56 -8.02
C THR A 334 -34.41 -16.74 -9.18
N ARG A 335 -33.51 -16.22 -10.01
CA ARG A 335 -33.89 -15.62 -11.29
C ARG A 335 -34.04 -16.68 -12.36
N THR A 336 -35.14 -16.65 -13.08
CA THR A 336 -35.36 -17.51 -14.25
C THR A 336 -35.52 -16.70 -15.53
N ASP A 337 -35.33 -17.34 -16.68
CA ASP A 337 -35.50 -16.69 -17.98
C ASP A 337 -36.98 -16.55 -18.39
N ARG A 338 -37.88 -17.22 -17.68
CA ARG A 338 -39.32 -17.17 -17.93
C ARG A 338 -39.97 -16.15 -17.01
N ARG A 339 -40.58 -15.13 -17.63
CA ARG A 339 -41.44 -14.17 -16.94
C ARG A 339 -42.66 -14.89 -16.36
N GLN A 340 -42.90 -14.69 -15.07
CA GLN A 340 -44.10 -15.17 -14.39
C GLN A 340 -45.31 -14.29 -14.68
N ASP A 341 -46.47 -14.91 -14.73
CA ASP A 341 -47.75 -14.23 -14.88
C ASP A 341 -48.23 -13.72 -13.50
N VAL A 342 -47.63 -12.61 -13.07
CA VAL A 342 -47.94 -11.94 -11.81
C VAL A 342 -48.52 -10.55 -12.06
N PRO A 343 -49.48 -10.09 -11.21
CA PRO A 343 -50.10 -8.78 -11.39
C PRO A 343 -49.07 -7.66 -11.31
N SER A 344 -49.19 -6.68 -12.21
CA SER A 344 -48.44 -5.43 -12.09
C SER A 344 -48.97 -4.63 -10.90
N ARG A 345 -48.06 -4.23 -10.01
CA ARG A 345 -48.32 -3.42 -8.83
C ARG A 345 -47.32 -2.27 -8.73
N PRO A 346 -47.69 -1.13 -8.11
CA PRO A 346 -46.75 -0.04 -7.86
C PRO A 346 -45.51 -0.48 -7.07
N GLU A 347 -45.68 -1.39 -6.12
CA GLU A 347 -44.64 -1.88 -5.22
C GLU A 347 -43.64 -2.82 -5.90
N ARG A 348 -44.01 -3.41 -7.04
CA ARG A 348 -43.20 -4.39 -7.77
C ARG A 348 -42.07 -3.71 -8.54
N PHE A 349 -40.86 -4.22 -8.46
CA PHE A 349 -39.77 -3.72 -9.31
C PHE A 349 -39.99 -4.09 -10.78
N ASP A 350 -39.77 -3.12 -11.68
CA ASP A 350 -39.82 -3.26 -13.14
C ASP A 350 -39.03 -2.11 -13.79
N PRO A 351 -37.98 -2.34 -14.59
CA PRO A 351 -37.52 -3.60 -15.18
C PRO A 351 -36.44 -4.33 -14.36
N TRP A 352 -36.08 -3.83 -13.19
CA TRP A 352 -34.95 -4.36 -12.43
C TRP A 352 -35.32 -5.60 -11.61
N ARG A 353 -34.44 -6.61 -11.61
CA ARG A 353 -34.66 -7.93 -10.97
C ARG A 353 -34.35 -7.86 -9.49
N CYS A 354 -35.07 -6.98 -8.79
CA CYS A 354 -34.92 -6.72 -7.37
C CYS A 354 -36.08 -7.31 -6.56
N VAL A 355 -35.84 -7.51 -5.27
CA VAL A 355 -36.84 -7.88 -4.27
C VAL A 355 -36.46 -7.28 -2.91
N LEU A 356 -37.46 -6.91 -2.10
CA LEU A 356 -37.28 -6.45 -0.71
C LEU A 356 -37.60 -7.56 0.29
N GLY A 357 -37.07 -7.42 1.51
CA GLY A 357 -37.61 -8.12 2.67
C GLY A 357 -38.93 -7.50 3.14
N CYS A 358 -39.85 -8.34 3.64
CA CYS A 358 -41.16 -7.92 4.18
C CYS A 358 -41.02 -6.93 5.35
N LYS A 359 -40.06 -7.16 6.24
CA LYS A 359 -39.84 -6.34 7.44
C LYS A 359 -38.92 -5.16 7.11
N GLY A 360 -39.44 -3.95 7.25
CA GLY A 360 -38.68 -2.70 7.20
C GLY A 360 -38.27 -2.22 8.58
N PHE A 361 -37.10 -1.59 8.69
CA PHE A 361 -36.52 -1.10 9.94
C PHE A 361 -36.47 0.43 9.96
N ALA A 362 -37.02 1.05 11.01
CA ALA A 362 -36.94 2.50 11.26
C ALA A 362 -36.21 2.86 12.56
N ALA A 363 -35.61 1.88 13.23
CA ALA A 363 -34.85 2.03 14.48
C ALA A 363 -34.03 0.76 14.76
N GLY A 364 -33.05 0.87 15.66
CA GLY A 364 -32.29 -0.28 16.17
C GLY A 364 -31.12 -0.75 15.31
N ARG A 365 -30.54 -1.89 15.72
CA ARG A 365 -29.38 -2.54 15.07
C ARG A 365 -29.78 -3.95 14.65
N HIS A 366 -29.64 -4.23 13.37
CA HIS A 366 -30.12 -5.47 12.74
C HIS A 366 -28.99 -6.09 11.93
N CYS A 367 -28.86 -7.41 11.98
CA CYS A 367 -28.05 -8.13 11.01
C CYS A 367 -28.77 -9.37 10.48
N TRP A 368 -28.40 -9.72 9.26
CA TRP A 368 -28.84 -10.95 8.61
C TRP A 368 -27.76 -11.43 7.65
N GLU A 369 -27.84 -12.69 7.28
CA GLU A 369 -26.89 -13.33 6.38
C GLU A 369 -27.58 -13.76 5.09
N VAL A 370 -26.85 -13.61 3.99
CA VAL A 370 -27.29 -14.02 2.66
C VAL A 370 -26.25 -14.98 2.11
N GLU A 371 -26.71 -16.18 1.78
CA GLU A 371 -25.94 -17.22 1.10
C GLU A 371 -26.13 -17.12 -0.40
N VAL A 372 -25.02 -17.15 -1.13
CA VAL A 372 -24.95 -17.19 -2.59
C VAL A 372 -24.88 -18.66 -2.99
N VAL A 373 -26.03 -19.26 -3.27
CA VAL A 373 -26.14 -20.69 -3.58
C VAL A 373 -25.60 -20.99 -4.97
N HIS A 374 -25.90 -20.13 -5.93
CA HIS A 374 -25.41 -20.23 -7.29
C HIS A 374 -25.15 -18.84 -7.88
N ASP A 375 -23.93 -18.58 -8.34
CA ASP A 375 -23.58 -17.38 -9.09
C ASP A 375 -23.69 -17.65 -10.60
N GLY A 376 -24.71 -17.06 -11.24
CA GLY A 376 -24.97 -17.21 -12.67
C GLY A 376 -24.49 -16.05 -13.54
N GLY A 377 -23.76 -15.08 -12.98
CA GLY A 377 -23.25 -13.93 -13.73
C GLY A 377 -23.41 -12.57 -13.04
N GLY A 378 -23.84 -12.55 -11.78
CA GLY A 378 -23.87 -11.34 -10.97
C GLY A 378 -25.01 -11.31 -9.97
N TRP A 379 -24.76 -10.71 -8.81
CA TRP A 379 -25.70 -10.58 -7.72
C TRP A 379 -25.30 -9.41 -6.84
N THR A 380 -26.24 -8.79 -6.15
CA THR A 380 -25.94 -7.80 -5.12
C THR A 380 -26.87 -7.96 -3.93
N VAL A 381 -26.32 -7.70 -2.75
CA VAL A 381 -27.03 -7.78 -1.47
C VAL A 381 -26.81 -6.49 -0.70
N GLY A 382 -27.82 -6.06 0.03
CA GLY A 382 -27.72 -4.89 0.88
C GLY A 382 -29.05 -4.43 1.41
N VAL A 383 -29.19 -3.10 1.45
CA VAL A 383 -30.38 -2.45 1.97
C VAL A 383 -30.85 -1.36 1.02
N SER A 384 -32.16 -1.13 1.00
CA SER A 384 -32.76 0.01 0.32
C SER A 384 -33.74 0.73 1.22
N ARG A 385 -33.93 2.03 0.99
CA ARG A 385 -35.06 2.75 1.57
C ARG A 385 -36.40 2.23 1.03
N GLU A 386 -37.45 2.38 1.82
CA GLU A 386 -38.83 1.98 1.49
C GLU A 386 -39.35 2.73 0.25
N ASP A 387 -38.98 4.00 0.09
CA ASP A 387 -39.38 4.87 -1.01
C ASP A 387 -38.42 4.86 -2.21
N VAL A 388 -37.55 3.84 -2.30
CA VAL A 388 -36.71 3.61 -3.48
C VAL A 388 -37.57 3.58 -4.74
N LYS A 389 -37.11 4.23 -5.80
CA LYS A 389 -37.76 4.16 -7.13
C LYS A 389 -37.85 2.69 -7.55
N ARG A 390 -39.02 2.25 -8.02
CA ARG A 390 -39.25 0.84 -8.42
C ARG A 390 -39.54 0.65 -9.91
N LYS A 391 -39.80 1.75 -10.61
CA LYS A 391 -40.24 1.77 -12.01
C LYS A 391 -39.25 2.51 -12.91
N GLY A 392 -38.99 1.95 -14.09
CA GLY A 392 -38.14 2.57 -15.11
C GLY A 392 -36.65 2.45 -14.80
N GLU A 393 -35.84 3.29 -15.44
CA GLU A 393 -34.40 3.27 -15.24
C GLU A 393 -34.02 3.78 -13.85
N ILE A 394 -33.16 3.02 -13.15
CA ILE A 394 -32.70 3.27 -11.79
C ILE A 394 -31.20 3.03 -11.80
N GLU A 395 -30.44 3.98 -11.27
CA GLU A 395 -29.02 3.79 -11.02
C GLU A 395 -28.84 3.30 -9.58
N PHE A 396 -28.28 2.11 -9.40
CA PHE A 396 -28.10 1.59 -8.05
C PHE A 396 -26.97 2.31 -7.32
N GLY A 397 -27.32 2.98 -6.23
CA GLY A 397 -26.37 3.61 -5.34
C GLY A 397 -27.03 4.43 -4.22
N PRO A 398 -26.22 5.10 -3.39
CA PRO A 398 -26.70 5.80 -2.20
C PRO A 398 -27.66 6.96 -2.51
N GLU A 399 -27.47 7.62 -3.66
CA GLU A 399 -28.32 8.73 -4.12
C GLU A 399 -29.78 8.30 -4.33
N GLU A 400 -29.99 7.08 -4.81
CA GLU A 400 -31.32 6.45 -4.97
C GLU A 400 -31.77 5.70 -3.70
N GLY A 401 -31.00 5.81 -2.60
CA GLY A 401 -31.32 5.17 -1.32
C GLY A 401 -31.00 3.67 -1.28
N ILE A 402 -30.02 3.20 -2.05
CA ILE A 402 -29.56 1.80 -2.08
C ILE A 402 -28.10 1.73 -1.60
N TRP A 403 -27.82 0.85 -0.64
CA TRP A 403 -26.48 0.56 -0.16
C TRP A 403 -26.24 -0.94 -0.24
N ALA A 404 -25.37 -1.36 -1.15
CA ALA A 404 -25.16 -2.77 -1.45
C ALA A 404 -23.73 -3.08 -1.92
N VAL A 405 -23.35 -4.34 -1.78
CA VAL A 405 -22.14 -4.92 -2.38
C VAL A 405 -22.52 -6.14 -3.20
N GLY A 406 -21.66 -6.53 -4.11
CA GLY A 406 -21.81 -7.79 -4.81
C GLY A 406 -20.98 -7.86 -6.07
N GLN A 407 -21.31 -8.83 -6.90
CA GLN A 407 -20.55 -9.16 -8.09
C GLN A 407 -21.31 -8.76 -9.34
N TRP A 408 -20.59 -8.18 -10.29
CA TRP A 408 -21.11 -7.83 -11.60
C TRP A 408 -20.06 -8.10 -12.66
N ALA A 409 -20.42 -8.86 -13.70
CA ALA A 409 -19.51 -9.18 -14.81
C ALA A 409 -18.13 -9.71 -14.35
N GLY A 410 -18.11 -10.52 -13.30
CA GLY A 410 -16.89 -11.12 -12.74
C GLY A 410 -16.10 -10.22 -11.78
N GLN A 411 -16.53 -8.98 -11.52
CA GLN A 411 -15.87 -8.08 -10.57
C GLN A 411 -16.71 -7.86 -9.32
N PHE A 412 -16.07 -8.00 -8.16
CA PHE A 412 -16.69 -7.71 -6.86
C PHE A 412 -16.54 -6.23 -6.52
N GLN A 413 -17.63 -5.59 -6.11
CA GLN A 413 -17.69 -4.13 -5.93
C GLN A 413 -18.74 -3.69 -4.91
N ALA A 414 -18.53 -2.50 -4.35
CA ALA A 414 -19.53 -1.75 -3.60
C ALA A 414 -20.23 -0.72 -4.50
N LEU A 415 -21.56 -0.60 -4.37
CA LEU A 415 -22.38 0.34 -5.12
C LEU A 415 -22.28 1.73 -4.49
N THR A 416 -21.14 2.39 -4.66
CA THR A 416 -20.86 3.77 -4.23
C THR A 416 -21.13 4.76 -5.36
N SER A 417 -21.33 6.04 -5.00
CA SER A 417 -21.52 7.17 -5.92
C SER A 417 -20.37 8.17 -5.70
N PRO A 418 -19.83 8.84 -6.75
CA PRO A 418 -20.27 8.82 -8.16
C PRO A 418 -19.71 7.67 -9.00
N GLN A 419 -18.69 6.96 -8.51
CA GLN A 419 -18.13 5.77 -9.16
C GLN A 419 -18.16 4.60 -8.19
N ARG A 420 -18.46 3.41 -8.72
CA ARG A 420 -18.45 2.16 -7.94
C ARG A 420 -17.04 1.87 -7.44
N THR A 421 -16.94 1.40 -6.20
CA THR A 421 -15.67 1.01 -5.59
C THR A 421 -15.40 -0.45 -5.90
N LEU A 422 -14.41 -0.72 -6.75
CA LEU A 422 -13.94 -2.07 -7.04
C LEU A 422 -13.16 -2.63 -5.83
N LEU A 423 -13.37 -3.92 -5.54
CA LEU A 423 -12.74 -4.62 -4.42
C LEU A 423 -11.97 -5.85 -4.94
N PRO A 424 -10.86 -5.66 -5.67
CA PRO A 424 -10.16 -6.74 -6.38
C PRO A 424 -9.49 -7.75 -5.44
N ASP A 425 -9.14 -7.32 -4.22
CA ASP A 425 -8.45 -8.16 -3.24
C ASP A 425 -9.40 -9.03 -2.40
N ILE A 426 -10.73 -8.84 -2.55
CA ILE A 426 -11.74 -9.63 -1.84
C ILE A 426 -12.19 -10.79 -2.73
N HIS A 427 -11.94 -12.02 -2.27
CA HIS A 427 -12.52 -13.20 -2.89
C HIS A 427 -14.04 -13.15 -2.79
N THR A 428 -14.75 -13.57 -3.84
CA THR A 428 -16.21 -13.54 -3.84
C THR A 428 -16.74 -14.45 -2.74
N PRO A 429 -17.42 -13.90 -1.72
CA PRO A 429 -17.90 -14.70 -0.60
C PRO A 429 -19.12 -15.53 -1.03
N THR A 430 -19.16 -16.77 -0.55
CA THR A 430 -20.35 -17.63 -0.60
C THR A 430 -21.41 -17.17 0.40
N ARG A 431 -21.00 -16.46 1.47
CA ARG A 431 -21.94 -15.90 2.44
C ARG A 431 -21.55 -14.49 2.90
N VAL A 432 -22.53 -13.59 2.81
CA VAL A 432 -22.38 -12.18 3.20
C VAL A 432 -23.28 -11.86 4.37
N ARG A 433 -22.71 -11.30 5.44
CA ARG A 433 -23.47 -10.70 6.53
C ARG A 433 -23.67 -9.21 6.25
N VAL A 434 -24.93 -8.78 6.30
CA VAL A 434 -25.32 -7.37 6.21
C VAL A 434 -25.62 -6.87 7.61
N ALA A 435 -24.99 -5.76 8.00
CA ALA A 435 -25.20 -5.11 9.29
C ALA A 435 -25.73 -3.69 9.09
N LEU A 436 -26.91 -3.44 9.67
CA LEU A 436 -27.59 -2.15 9.68
C LEU A 436 -27.63 -1.60 11.11
N ASP A 437 -27.11 -0.40 11.30
CA ASP A 437 -27.29 0.38 12.52
C ASP A 437 -28.04 1.67 12.15
N TYR A 438 -29.36 1.63 12.31
CA TYR A 438 -30.25 2.69 11.86
C TYR A 438 -30.02 3.99 12.65
N GLU A 439 -29.73 3.87 13.95
CA GLU A 439 -29.59 4.98 14.89
C GLU A 439 -28.42 5.92 14.52
N VAL A 440 -27.31 5.33 14.08
CA VAL A 440 -26.11 6.08 13.68
C VAL A 440 -25.99 6.21 12.16
N GLY A 441 -26.92 5.64 11.40
CA GLY A 441 -26.89 5.75 9.95
C GLY A 441 -25.79 4.90 9.32
N ARG A 442 -25.66 3.62 9.65
CA ARG A 442 -24.53 2.79 9.19
C ARG A 442 -24.99 1.51 8.50
N VAL A 443 -24.34 1.23 7.38
CA VAL A 443 -24.47 -0.01 6.61
C VAL A 443 -23.07 -0.59 6.38
N ALA A 444 -22.86 -1.83 6.79
CA ALA A 444 -21.60 -2.54 6.65
C ALA A 444 -21.81 -3.99 6.21
N PHE A 445 -20.80 -4.53 5.53
CA PHE A 445 -20.81 -5.85 4.91
C PHE A 445 -19.61 -6.65 5.36
N PHE A 446 -19.82 -7.94 5.64
CA PHE A 446 -18.79 -8.86 6.11
C PHE A 446 -18.87 -10.17 5.34
N SER A 447 -17.71 -10.75 5.04
CA SER A 447 -17.61 -12.11 4.56
C SER A 447 -17.73 -13.02 5.76
N VAL A 448 -18.72 -13.91 5.76
CA VAL A 448 -18.85 -14.91 6.83
C VAL A 448 -17.78 -15.99 6.66
N ASP A 449 -17.43 -16.32 5.41
CA ASP A 449 -16.48 -17.39 5.09
C ASP A 449 -15.07 -17.14 5.63
N GLU A 450 -14.56 -15.92 5.42
CA GLU A 450 -13.23 -15.50 5.85
C GLU A 450 -13.24 -14.73 7.19
N GLU A 451 -14.43 -14.44 7.72
CA GLU A 451 -14.65 -13.58 8.88
C GLU A 451 -13.97 -12.20 8.75
N ILE A 452 -13.99 -11.60 7.56
CA ILE A 452 -13.39 -10.29 7.28
C ILE A 452 -14.45 -9.23 6.91
N PRO A 453 -14.19 -7.95 7.18
CA PRO A 453 -15.01 -6.88 6.61
C PRO A 453 -14.82 -6.80 5.10
N ILE A 454 -15.94 -6.68 4.37
CA ILE A 454 -15.95 -6.48 2.92
C ILE A 454 -15.91 -4.98 2.61
N PHE A 455 -16.91 -4.25 3.12
CA PHE A 455 -17.06 -2.83 2.83
C PHE A 455 -17.94 -2.16 3.88
N LYS A 456 -17.68 -0.87 4.11
CA LYS A 456 -18.48 -0.04 5.00
C LYS A 456 -18.78 1.29 4.32
N PHE A 457 -20.06 1.61 4.22
CA PHE A 457 -20.46 2.90 3.69
C PHE A 457 -20.17 4.03 4.69
N PRO A 458 -19.91 5.26 4.20
CA PRO A 458 -19.95 6.47 5.03
C PRO A 458 -21.26 6.56 5.81
N LEU A 459 -21.28 7.35 6.90
CA LEU A 459 -22.51 7.52 7.67
C LEU A 459 -23.60 8.16 6.80
N VAL A 460 -24.79 7.58 6.83
CA VAL A 460 -25.92 7.90 5.97
C VAL A 460 -27.11 8.35 6.80
N SER A 461 -27.80 9.40 6.36
CA SER A 461 -29.07 9.80 6.97
C SER A 461 -30.21 9.07 6.27
N PHE A 462 -30.92 8.20 6.99
CA PHE A 462 -32.11 7.52 6.48
C PHE A 462 -33.36 8.40 6.47
N GLN A 463 -33.27 9.66 6.94
CA GLN A 463 -34.36 10.65 6.91
C GLN A 463 -35.66 10.20 7.61
N GLY A 464 -35.58 9.23 8.54
CA GLY A 464 -36.76 8.67 9.21
C GLY A 464 -37.54 7.66 8.36
N ILE A 465 -37.04 7.31 7.17
CA ILE A 465 -37.66 6.37 6.23
C ILE A 465 -37.18 4.96 6.54
N LYS A 466 -38.11 4.00 6.52
CA LYS A 466 -37.76 2.60 6.76
C LYS A 466 -36.77 2.09 5.73
N VAL A 467 -35.89 1.21 6.19
CA VAL A 467 -34.89 0.53 5.38
C VAL A 467 -35.22 -0.95 5.35
N HIS A 468 -35.22 -1.54 4.16
CA HIS A 468 -35.53 -2.95 3.92
C HIS A 468 -34.28 -3.70 3.46
N PRO A 469 -34.13 -4.99 3.79
CA PRO A 469 -33.21 -5.87 3.07
C PRO A 469 -33.53 -5.81 1.58
N TRP A 470 -32.50 -5.70 0.74
CA TRP A 470 -32.63 -5.54 -0.69
C TRP A 470 -31.68 -6.49 -1.41
N LEU A 471 -32.18 -7.16 -2.43
CA LEU A 471 -31.43 -8.09 -3.26
C LEU A 471 -31.63 -7.74 -4.74
N TRP A 472 -30.60 -7.94 -5.55
CA TRP A 472 -30.71 -7.96 -7.01
C TRP A 472 -30.00 -9.17 -7.60
N LEU A 473 -30.60 -9.75 -8.65
CA LEU A 473 -30.15 -11.01 -9.24
C LEU A 473 -29.88 -10.89 -10.76
N GLY A 474 -28.67 -11.28 -11.14
CA GLY A 474 -28.26 -11.56 -12.51
C GLY A 474 -28.81 -12.90 -13.02
N PRO A 475 -28.69 -13.17 -14.33
CA PRO A 475 -29.17 -14.42 -14.93
C PRO A 475 -28.63 -15.65 -14.19
N GLY A 476 -29.42 -16.72 -14.08
CA GLY A 476 -28.98 -17.98 -13.46
C GLY A 476 -28.53 -17.89 -12.00
N THR A 477 -28.79 -16.79 -11.29
CA THR A 477 -28.34 -16.60 -9.90
C THR A 477 -29.41 -17.08 -8.93
N GLN A 478 -28.97 -17.73 -7.85
CA GLN A 478 -29.79 -18.11 -6.70
C GLN A 478 -29.17 -17.60 -5.40
N LEU A 479 -29.99 -16.90 -4.60
CA LEU A 479 -29.65 -16.43 -3.26
C LEU A 479 -30.58 -17.06 -2.23
N ARG A 480 -30.11 -17.20 -0.99
CA ARG A 480 -30.88 -17.71 0.15
C ARG A 480 -30.61 -16.88 1.39
N MET A 481 -31.66 -16.44 2.08
CA MET A 481 -31.58 -15.83 3.40
C MET A 481 -31.27 -16.92 4.42
N TRP A 482 -30.19 -16.75 5.18
CA TRP A 482 -29.82 -17.69 6.23
C TRP A 482 -30.73 -17.50 7.46
N PRO A 483 -31.18 -18.60 8.11
CA PRO A 483 -32.11 -18.53 9.24
C PRO A 483 -31.49 -17.98 10.52
#